data_AF-A0A1B6BAT3-F1
#
_entry.id   AF-A0A1B6BAT3-F1
#
_cell.length_a   1.000
_cell.length_b   1.000
_cell.length_c   1.000
_cell.angle_alpha   90.00
_cell.angle_beta   90.00
_cell.angle_gamma   90.00
#
_symmetry.space_group_name_H-M   'P 1'
#
loop_
_entity.id
_entity.type
_entity.pdbx_description
1 polymer ?
#
loop_
_entity_poly.entity_id
_entity_poly.type
_entity_poly.pdbx_seq_one_letter_code
_entity_poly.pdbx_strand_id
1 'polypeptide(L)'
;MNKKTEAQHYLATKILGAYETAEVVWKNDTYGTYHRTFDDTTISSNISHHIVERQMDIEGRTFRVCSVFPTVKRSTPTEKLLTLIDNSLEESLKKA
;
A
#
# COMPACT_ATOMS: atom_id res chain seq x y z
N MET A 1 19.48 1.38 18.75
CA MET A 1 19.05 2.81 18.74
C MET A 1 18.76 3.26 20.17
N ASN A 2 19.05 4.51 20.56
CA ASN A 2 18.83 4.99 21.93
C ASN A 2 17.33 5.30 22.15
N LYS A 3 16.74 4.90 23.29
CA LYS A 3 15.32 5.13 23.62
C LYS A 3 14.92 6.62 23.59
N LYS A 4 15.85 7.52 23.92
CA LYS A 4 15.62 8.98 23.87
C LYS A 4 15.44 9.48 22.44
N THR A 5 16.18 8.93 21.49
CA THR A 5 16.06 9.22 20.06
C THR A 5 14.79 8.64 19.44
N GLU A 6 14.33 7.46 19.86
CA GLU A 6 13.07 6.87 19.38
C GLU A 6 11.84 7.70 19.76
N ALA A 7 11.77 8.19 21.00
CA ALA A 7 10.67 9.05 21.44
C ALA A 7 10.63 10.38 20.68
N GLN A 8 11.81 10.97 20.41
CA GLN A 8 11.92 12.21 19.63
C GLN A 8 11.50 12.01 18.17
N HIS A 9 11.94 10.90 17.55
CA HIS A 9 11.52 10.50 16.20
C HIS A 9 10.01 10.34 16.11
N TYR A 10 9.42 9.61 17.06
CA TYR A 10 7.98 9.42 17.13
C TYR A 10 7.23 10.74 17.30
N LEU A 11 7.71 11.66 18.14
CA LEU A 11 7.05 12.95 18.34
C LEU A 11 7.01 13.78 17.05
N ALA A 12 8.07 13.72 16.24
CA ALA A 12 8.18 14.44 14.97
C ALA A 12 7.36 13.79 13.84
N THR A 13 7.46 12.47 13.67
CA THR A 13 6.90 11.75 12.51
C THR A 13 5.55 11.08 12.80
N LYS A 14 5.20 10.91 14.08
CA LYS A 14 4.10 10.06 14.58
C LYS A 14 4.28 8.57 14.25
N ILE A 15 5.51 8.14 13.97
CA ILE A 15 5.85 6.77 13.58
C ILE A 15 6.80 6.17 14.60
N LEU A 16 6.43 5.01 15.12
CA LEU A 16 7.14 4.34 16.21
C LEU A 16 8.05 3.25 15.63
N GLY A 17 9.28 3.16 16.16
CA GLY A 17 10.28 2.17 15.74
C GLY A 17 11.32 2.74 14.77
N ALA A 18 12.12 1.86 14.18
CA ALA A 18 13.22 2.20 13.29
C ALA A 18 12.80 2.43 11.83
N TYR A 19 11.51 2.66 11.57
CA TYR A 19 11.00 2.87 10.23
C TYR A 19 11.12 4.35 9.87
N GLU A 20 11.96 4.67 8.89
CA GLU A 20 11.95 5.97 8.23
C GLU A 20 10.90 5.96 7.12
N THR A 21 10.12 7.03 7.03
CA THR A 21 9.19 7.20 5.92
C THR A 21 9.91 7.76 4.72
N ALA A 22 9.90 7.00 3.63
CA ALA A 22 10.15 7.57 2.32
C ALA A 22 8.96 8.46 1.91
N GLU A 23 9.26 9.62 1.35
CA GLU A 23 8.24 10.47 0.74
C GLU A 23 7.58 9.76 -0.45
N VAL A 24 6.31 10.10 -0.68
CA VAL A 24 5.55 9.59 -1.83
C VAL A 24 5.72 10.57 -2.98
N VAL A 25 6.17 10.06 -4.12
CA VAL A 25 6.36 10.81 -5.36
C VAL A 25 5.35 10.39 -6.42
N TRP A 26 5.19 11.22 -7.44
CA TRP A 26 4.41 10.90 -8.63
C TRP A 26 5.32 10.36 -9.73
N LYS A 27 5.06 9.14 -10.19
CA LYS A 27 5.80 8.53 -11.32
C LYS A 27 4.85 8.04 -12.39
N ASN A 28 5.32 8.10 -13.64
CA ASN A 28 4.64 7.52 -14.79
C ASN A 28 4.95 6.02 -14.90
N ASP A 29 3.94 5.23 -15.23
CA ASP A 29 4.15 3.87 -15.71
C ASP A 29 4.52 3.82 -17.20
N THR A 30 4.67 2.60 -17.71
CA THR A 30 5.00 2.32 -19.12
C THR A 30 3.99 2.88 -20.13
N TYR A 31 2.78 3.24 -19.71
CA TYR A 31 1.75 3.85 -20.56
C TYR A 31 1.53 5.33 -20.26
N GLY A 32 2.35 5.96 -19.42
CA GLY A 32 2.23 7.37 -19.06
C GLY A 32 1.14 7.67 -18.03
N THR A 33 0.63 6.66 -17.33
CA THR A 33 -0.31 6.87 -16.22
C THR A 33 0.45 7.24 -14.95
N TYR A 34 0.00 8.29 -14.26
CA TYR A 34 0.61 8.74 -13.01
C TYR A 34 0.16 7.90 -11.81
N HIS A 35 1.13 7.42 -11.03
CA HIS A 35 0.94 6.66 -9.80
C HIS A 35 1.65 7.35 -8.62
N ARG A 36 1.01 7.31 -7.45
CA ARG A 36 1.64 7.68 -6.18
C ARG A 36 2.48 6.51 -5.67
N THR A 37 3.78 6.69 -5.59
CA THR A 37 4.73 5.62 -5.29
C THR A 37 6.00 6.15 -4.60
N PHE A 38 7.03 5.31 -4.42
CA PHE A 38 8.31 5.70 -3.83
C PHE A 38 9.40 5.91 -4.90
N ASP A 39 10.45 6.65 -4.53
CA ASP A 39 11.56 6.98 -5.45
C ASP A 39 12.38 5.77 -5.90
N ASP A 40 12.39 4.69 -5.12
CA ASP A 40 13.01 3.40 -5.43
C ASP A 40 12.06 2.42 -6.15
N THR A 41 10.87 2.89 -6.55
CA THR A 41 9.86 2.06 -7.21
C THR A 41 9.90 2.16 -8.74
N THR A 42 9.79 1.01 -9.40
CA THR A 42 9.55 0.85 -10.82
C THR A 42 8.13 0.30 -11.03
N ILE A 43 7.39 0.89 -11.97
CA ILE A 43 6.02 0.50 -12.28
C ILE A 43 5.97 0.05 -13.74
N SER A 44 5.53 -1.18 -13.96
CA SER A 44 5.23 -1.68 -15.30
C SER A 44 3.78 -2.13 -15.35
N SER A 45 3.07 -1.66 -16.36
CA SER A 45 1.66 -1.96 -16.55
C SER A 45 1.50 -2.79 -17.82
N ASN A 46 0.52 -3.69 -17.84
CA ASN A 46 -0.02 -4.28 -19.05
C ASN A 46 -1.56 -4.31 -19.00
N ILE A 47 -2.20 -4.90 -20.01
CA ILE A 47 -3.66 -4.95 -20.13
C ILE A 47 -4.32 -5.70 -18.96
N SER A 48 -3.65 -6.69 -18.37
CA SER A 48 -4.22 -7.55 -17.33
C SER A 48 -3.82 -7.14 -15.92
N HIS A 49 -2.61 -6.63 -15.71
CA HIS A 49 -2.07 -6.35 -14.40
C HIS A 49 -1.08 -5.17 -14.39
N HIS A 50 -0.93 -4.58 -13.20
CA HIS A 50 0.14 -3.69 -12.81
C HIS A 50 1.15 -4.45 -11.95
N ILE A 51 2.43 -4.26 -12.25
CA ILE A 51 3.55 -4.76 -11.47
C ILE A 51 4.25 -3.55 -10.86
N VAL A 52 4.42 -3.61 -9.53
CA VAL A 52 5.12 -2.60 -8.74
C VAL A 52 6.32 -3.27 -8.10
N GLU A 53 7.52 -2.87 -8.51
CA GLU A 53 8.78 -3.40 -8.00
C GLU A 53 9.50 -2.34 -7.19
N ARG A 54 9.92 -2.70 -5.98
CA ARG A 54 10.68 -1.84 -5.09
C ARG A 54 11.96 -2.53 -4.67
N GLN A 55 13.08 -1.80 -4.74
CA GLN A 55 14.35 -2.24 -4.20
C GLN A 55 14.58 -1.53 -2.86
N MET A 56 14.51 -2.28 -1.76
CA MET A 56 14.67 -1.75 -0.40
C MET A 56 16.02 -2.16 0.18
N ASP A 57 16.86 -1.19 0.50
CA ASP A 57 18.12 -1.42 1.20
C ASP A 57 17.90 -1.32 2.71
N ILE A 58 18.04 -2.45 3.41
CA ILE A 58 17.81 -2.57 4.85
C ILE A 58 19.07 -3.19 5.46
N GLU A 59 19.75 -2.45 6.33
CA GLU A 59 20.97 -2.88 7.03
C GLU A 59 22.05 -3.47 6.09
N GLY A 60 22.25 -2.84 4.92
CA GLY A 60 23.23 -3.28 3.92
C GLY A 60 22.82 -4.51 3.11
N ARG A 61 21.57 -4.96 3.22
CA ARG A 61 20.97 -6.00 2.39
C ARG A 61 19.90 -5.41 1.50
N THR A 62 19.92 -5.80 0.23
CA THR A 62 18.93 -5.37 -0.75
C THR A 62 17.79 -6.39 -0.85
N PHE A 63 16.57 -5.94 -0.57
CA PHE A 63 15.35 -6.71 -0.71
C PHE A 63 14.59 -6.26 -1.95
N ARG A 64 14.19 -7.20 -2.81
CA ARG A 64 13.30 -6.93 -3.94
C ARG A 64 11.88 -7.32 -3.57
N VAL A 65 11.01 -6.32 -3.50
CA VAL A 65 9.57 -6.49 -3.26
C VAL A 65 8.85 -6.31 -4.58
N CYS A 66 8.11 -7.33 -5.01
CA CYS A 66 7.30 -7.31 -6.23
C CYS A 66 5.83 -7.51 -5.87
N SER A 67 4.99 -6.53 -6.20
CA SER A 67 3.54 -6.60 -6.02
C SER A 67 2.85 -6.64 -7.38
N VAL A 68 1.90 -7.56 -7.54
CA VAL A 68 1.12 -7.72 -8.79
C VAL A 68 -0.34 -7.43 -8.48
N PHE A 69 -0.90 -6.39 -9.11
CA PHE A 69 -2.28 -5.97 -8.95
C PHE A 69 -3.04 -6.14 -10.28
N PRO A 70 -4.27 -6.64 -10.29
CA PRO A 70 -5.06 -6.69 -11.51
C PRO A 70 -5.45 -5.27 -11.97
N THR A 71 -5.44 -5.03 -13.29
CA THR A 71 -5.85 -3.74 -13.88
C THR A 71 -7.35 -3.50 -13.74
N VAL A 72 -8.14 -4.57 -13.83
CA VAL A 72 -9.58 -4.53 -13.57
C VAL A 72 -9.81 -4.72 -12.08
N LYS A 73 -10.41 -3.71 -11.44
CA LYS A 73 -10.79 -3.75 -10.03
C LYS A 73 -11.77 -4.91 -9.82
N ARG A 74 -11.33 -5.96 -9.15
CA ARG A 74 -12.22 -6.96 -8.54
C ARG A 74 -12.61 -6.47 -7.16
N SER A 75 -13.79 -6.86 -6.68
CA SER A 75 -14.26 -6.49 -5.34
C SER A 75 -13.15 -6.76 -4.32
N THR A 76 -12.68 -5.71 -3.67
CA THR A 76 -11.62 -5.78 -2.65
C THR A 76 -12.13 -6.61 -1.46
N PRO A 77 -11.25 -7.22 -0.65
CA PRO A 77 -11.68 -7.89 0.58
C PRO A 77 -12.58 -7.01 1.46
N THR A 78 -12.28 -5.71 1.53
CA THR A 78 -13.09 -4.71 2.24
C THR A 78 -14.46 -4.50 1.60
N GLU A 79 -14.54 -4.33 0.27
CA GLU A 79 -15.82 -4.21 -0.43
C GLU A 79 -16.70 -5.44 -0.21
N LYS A 80 -16.13 -6.65 -0.27
CA LYS A 80 -16.87 -7.89 0.02
C LYS A 80 -17.40 -7.93 1.45
N LEU A 81 -16.58 -7.52 2.42
CA LEU A 81 -16.98 -7.47 3.83
C LEU A 81 -18.15 -6.51 4.03
N LEU A 82 -18.09 -5.31 3.44
CA LEU A 82 -19.18 -4.33 3.51
C LEU A 82 -20.47 -4.90 2.91
N THR A 83 -20.40 -5.53 1.73
CA THR A 83 -21.56 -6.18 1.12
C THR A 83 -22.17 -7.27 2.02
N LEU A 84 -21.35 -8.04 2.74
CA LEU A 84 -21.86 -9.04 3.69
C LEU A 84 -22.59 -8.39 4.88
N ILE A 85 -22.07 -7.27 5.38
CA ILE A 85 -22.71 -6.49 6.46
C ILE A 85 -24.07 -5.96 5.98
N ASP A 86 -24.09 -5.34 4.80
CA ASP A 86 -25.31 -4.76 4.22
C ASP A 86 -26.39 -5.85 4.03
N ASN A 87 -26.00 -6.99 3.45
CA ASN A 87 -26.91 -8.14 3.26
C ASN A 87 -27.45 -8.67 4.59
N SER A 88 -26.60 -8.78 5.62
CA SER A 88 -27.02 -9.24 6.96
C SER A 88 -28.01 -8.27 7.59
N LEU A 89 -27.81 -6.96 7.40
CA LEU A 89 -28.70 -5.92 7.91
C LEU A 89 -30.06 -5.99 7.22
N GLU A 90 -30.08 -6.09 5.89
CA GLU A 90 -31.33 -6.25 5.14
C GLU A 90 -32.13 -7.49 5.56
N GLU A 91 -31.46 -8.62 5.75
CA GLU A 91 -32.10 -9.86 6.23
C GLU A 91 -32.70 -9.72 7.62
N SER A 92 -32.02 -8.97 8.52
CA SER A 92 -32.54 -8.70 9.86
C SER A 92 -33.77 -7.79 9.86
N LEU A 93 -33.80 -6.79 8.97
CA LEU A 93 -34.92 -5.86 8.82
C LEU A 93 -36.14 -6.50 8.14
N LYS A 94 -35.93 -7.43 7.20
CA LYS A 94 -37.00 -8.20 6.55
C LYS A 94 -37.67 -9.21 7.49
N LYS A 95 -37.02 -9.58 8.60
CA LYS A 95 -37.51 -10.55 9.59
C LYS A 95 -38.17 -9.91 10.81
N ALA A 96 -38.14 -8.58 10.92
CA ALA A 96 -38.79 -7.81 11.96
C ALA A 96 -40.20 -7.37 11.53
#